data_AF-A0A7J0F3C4-F1
#
_entry.id   AF-A0A7J0F3C4-F1
#
_cell.length_a   1.000
_cell.length_b   1.000
_cell.length_c   1.000
_cell.angle_alpha   90.00
_cell.angle_beta   90.00
_cell.angle_gamma   90.00
#
_symmetry.space_group_name_H-M   'P 1'
#
loop_
_entity.id
_entity.type
_entity.pdbx_description
1 polymer ?
#
loop_
_entity_poly.entity_id
_entity_poly.type
_entity_poly.pdbx_seq_one_letter_code
_entity_poly.pdbx_strand_id
1 'polypeptide(L)'
;MEKTETENKRKCTAENEKIAEHENQLELLIRNLPKERHCDGTYLYFYQGFWCPSRAISGITVFQQHFQPQETDLILATPHELVPFLEFGLYHNNPSPDLEGIPKPRIFSTHTPYTALPTSIIDSKCRVVYICRNPWDQLVSFWHFSTSAARRWSAEYSISLDETLDMFCRGVISFGPFWDHVLGYWKVSQGMPNKGVVLERGGVVVEEVSRLCSFENLKELEVNKTGKLSSGRDKSAFFRKAEVGDWSNYLTPPMAEKMKKLIQEKFEGSGLMFKMP
;
A
#
# COMPACT_ATOMS: atom_id res chain seq x y z
N MET A 1 43.70 -3.44 20.71
CA MET A 1 42.92 -4.22 19.74
C MET A 1 41.86 -5.06 20.44
N GLU A 2 42.22 -5.82 21.48
CA GLU A 2 41.31 -6.72 22.24
C GLU A 2 40.11 -6.03 22.93
N LYS A 3 40.30 -4.82 23.49
CA LYS A 3 39.21 -4.04 24.12
C LYS A 3 38.13 -3.63 23.11
N THR A 4 38.53 -3.27 21.90
CA THR A 4 37.66 -2.77 20.82
C THR A 4 36.83 -3.90 20.20
N GLU A 5 37.40 -5.10 20.06
CA GLU A 5 36.64 -6.29 19.63
C GLU A 5 35.62 -6.73 20.66
N THR A 6 35.98 -6.71 21.95
CA THR A 6 35.05 -7.11 23.03
C THR A 6 33.86 -6.13 23.15
N GLU A 7 34.10 -4.85 22.91
CA GLU A 7 33.09 -3.79 22.95
C GLU A 7 32.17 -3.82 21.71
N ASN A 8 32.71 -4.09 20.53
CA ASN A 8 31.94 -4.32 19.31
C ASN A 8 31.09 -5.60 19.40
N LYS A 9 31.61 -6.66 20.01
CA LYS A 9 30.88 -7.92 20.21
C LYS A 9 29.71 -7.72 21.18
N ARG A 10 29.91 -6.99 22.28
CA ARG A 10 28.84 -6.63 23.24
C ARG A 10 27.76 -5.74 22.62
N LYS A 11 28.12 -4.76 21.80
CA LYS A 11 27.16 -3.93 21.06
C LYS A 11 26.31 -4.77 20.11
N CYS A 12 26.93 -5.66 19.33
CA CYS A 12 26.23 -6.56 18.42
C CYS A 12 25.27 -7.51 19.17
N THR A 13 25.68 -8.07 20.32
CA THR A 13 24.80 -8.91 21.15
C THR A 13 23.60 -8.13 21.69
N ALA A 14 23.81 -6.93 22.23
CA ALA A 14 22.72 -6.10 22.77
C ALA A 14 21.76 -5.59 21.68
N GLU A 15 22.24 -5.37 20.45
CA GLU A 15 21.43 -4.99 19.30
C GLU A 15 20.57 -6.15 18.82
N ASN A 16 21.13 -7.36 18.75
CA ASN A 16 20.39 -8.58 18.41
C ASN A 16 19.32 -8.94 19.46
N GLU A 17 19.60 -8.75 20.76
CA GLU A 17 18.63 -8.96 21.84
C GLU A 17 17.45 -7.98 21.75
N LYS A 18 17.69 -6.72 21.38
CA LYS A 18 16.62 -5.73 21.17
C LYS A 18 15.75 -6.07 19.96
N ILE A 19 16.36 -6.56 18.87
CA ILE A 19 15.63 -7.01 17.68
C ILE A 19 14.72 -8.19 18.05
N ALA A 20 15.24 -9.20 18.74
CA ALA A 20 14.47 -10.37 19.14
C ALA A 20 13.31 -10.03 20.11
N GLU A 21 13.53 -9.12 21.06
CA GLU A 21 12.47 -8.64 21.95
C GLU A 21 11.37 -7.88 21.17
N HIS A 22 11.77 -7.03 20.22
CA HIS A 22 10.82 -6.32 19.36
C HIS A 22 9.99 -7.29 18.49
N GLU A 23 10.63 -8.30 17.90
CA GLU A 23 9.96 -9.35 17.13
C GLU A 23 8.95 -10.12 17.99
N ASN A 24 9.32 -10.52 19.22
CA ASN A 24 8.43 -11.19 20.16
C ASN A 24 7.20 -10.33 20.52
N GLN A 25 7.40 -9.02 20.76
CA GLN A 25 6.31 -8.10 21.05
C GLN A 25 5.37 -7.92 19.85
N LEU A 26 5.93 -7.86 18.62
CA LEU A 26 5.15 -7.79 17.38
C LEU A 26 4.32 -9.05 17.14
N GLU A 27 4.90 -10.24 17.35
CA GLU A 27 4.17 -11.49 17.23
C GLU A 27 3.00 -11.56 18.22
N LEU A 28 3.24 -11.14 19.47
CA LEU A 28 2.20 -11.09 20.50
C LEU A 28 1.09 -10.09 20.13
N LEU A 29 1.45 -8.92 19.61
CA LEU A 29 0.50 -7.93 19.11
C LEU A 29 -0.37 -8.54 18.00
N ILE A 30 0.25 -9.04 16.93
CA ILE A 30 -0.44 -9.58 15.75
C ILE A 30 -1.36 -10.74 16.12
N ARG A 31 -0.93 -11.61 17.06
CA ARG A 31 -1.73 -12.75 17.53
C ARG A 31 -3.06 -12.31 18.17
N ASN A 32 -3.10 -11.14 18.80
CA ASN A 32 -4.26 -10.63 19.52
C ASN A 32 -5.14 -9.69 18.68
N LEU A 33 -4.74 -9.34 17.45
CA LEU A 33 -5.56 -8.51 16.57
C LEU A 33 -6.74 -9.30 16.00
N PRO A 34 -7.92 -8.67 15.82
CA PRO A 34 -8.98 -9.24 15.01
C PRO A 34 -8.46 -9.58 13.62
N LYS A 35 -8.83 -10.75 13.10
CA LYS A 35 -8.39 -11.20 11.78
C LYS A 35 -9.53 -11.79 10.96
N GLU A 36 -9.44 -11.61 9.66
CA GLU A 36 -10.40 -12.10 8.67
C GLU A 36 -9.65 -12.76 7.51
N ARG A 37 -10.29 -13.75 6.86
CA ARG A 37 -9.70 -14.39 5.69
C ARG A 37 -9.77 -13.45 4.49
N HIS A 38 -8.66 -13.32 3.76
CA HIS A 38 -8.54 -12.48 2.58
C HIS A 38 -8.88 -13.20 1.27
N CYS A 39 -9.09 -12.43 0.21
CA CYS A 39 -9.39 -12.92 -1.14
C CYS A 39 -8.27 -13.74 -1.79
N ASP A 40 -7.05 -13.68 -1.25
CA ASP A 40 -5.92 -14.47 -1.72
C ASP A 40 -5.66 -15.72 -0.86
N GLY A 41 -6.59 -16.04 0.05
CA GLY A 41 -6.49 -17.16 0.99
C GLY A 41 -5.67 -16.88 2.25
N THR A 42 -4.99 -15.74 2.34
CA THR A 42 -4.21 -15.32 3.53
C THR A 42 -5.12 -14.67 4.59
N TYR A 43 -4.55 -14.19 5.70
CA TYR A 43 -5.28 -13.43 6.72
C TYR A 43 -4.92 -11.95 6.67
N LEU A 44 -5.94 -11.10 6.81
CA LEU A 44 -5.78 -9.69 7.17
C LEU A 44 -6.03 -9.53 8.66
N TYR A 45 -5.35 -8.54 9.24
CA TYR A 45 -5.44 -8.19 10.64
C TYR A 45 -5.90 -6.74 10.74
N PHE A 46 -6.84 -6.47 11.64
CA PHE A 46 -7.34 -5.12 11.87
C PHE A 46 -6.40 -4.37 12.81
N TYR A 47 -5.62 -3.45 12.27
CA TYR A 47 -4.57 -2.71 12.94
C TYR A 47 -4.77 -1.21 12.74
N GLN A 48 -4.77 -0.42 13.82
CA GLN A 48 -4.91 1.06 13.77
C GLN A 48 -6.08 1.56 12.88
N GLY A 49 -7.20 0.82 12.85
CA GLY A 49 -8.39 1.21 12.10
C GLY A 49 -8.47 0.72 10.65
N PHE A 50 -7.51 -0.09 10.18
CA PHE A 50 -7.52 -0.65 8.82
C PHE A 50 -7.10 -2.12 8.78
N TRP A 51 -7.49 -2.82 7.72
CA TRP A 51 -7.13 -4.23 7.50
C TRP A 51 -5.82 -4.34 6.74
N CYS A 52 -4.83 -5.08 7.23
CA CYS A 52 -3.58 -5.29 6.48
C CYS A 52 -2.93 -6.66 6.74
N PRO A 53 -2.05 -7.14 5.84
CA PRO A 53 -1.29 -8.37 6.06
C PRO A 53 -0.33 -8.24 7.25
N SER A 54 -0.07 -9.34 7.97
CA SER A 54 0.85 -9.34 9.12
C SER A 54 2.25 -8.81 8.79
N ARG A 55 2.76 -9.10 7.58
CA ARG A 55 4.06 -8.60 7.10
C ARG A 55 4.09 -7.06 7.03
N ALA A 56 2.97 -6.44 6.64
CA ALA A 56 2.87 -4.99 6.60
C ALA A 56 2.90 -4.40 8.01
N ILE A 57 2.24 -5.03 8.99
CA ILE A 57 2.20 -4.53 10.37
C ILE A 57 3.61 -4.35 10.94
N SER A 58 4.47 -5.36 10.78
CA SER A 58 5.87 -5.29 11.20
C SER A 58 6.62 -4.13 10.52
N GLY A 59 6.49 -3.97 9.21
CA GLY A 59 7.12 -2.83 8.52
C GLY A 59 6.54 -1.49 8.94
N ILE A 60 5.24 -1.43 9.22
CA ILE A 60 4.53 -0.22 9.68
C ILE A 60 5.01 0.22 11.05
N THR A 61 5.07 -0.69 12.02
CA THR A 61 5.54 -0.37 13.37
C THR A 61 6.95 0.17 13.37
N VAL A 62 7.81 -0.40 12.54
CA VAL A 62 9.22 0.00 12.43
C VAL A 62 9.32 1.35 11.71
N PHE A 63 8.67 1.55 10.54
CA PHE A 63 8.78 2.83 9.84
C PHE A 63 8.15 3.97 10.65
N GLN A 64 7.08 3.70 11.42
CA GLN A 64 6.47 4.68 12.32
C GLN A 64 7.45 5.20 13.38
N GLN A 65 8.39 4.36 13.81
CA GLN A 65 9.39 4.71 14.82
C GLN A 65 10.68 5.31 14.22
N HIS A 66 11.07 4.87 13.03
CA HIS A 66 12.42 5.10 12.53
C HIS A 66 12.50 5.98 11.27
N PHE A 67 11.41 6.22 10.54
CA PHE A 67 11.48 7.01 9.31
C PHE A 67 11.73 8.50 9.59
N GLN A 68 12.82 9.01 8.99
CA GLN A 68 13.24 10.40 9.07
C GLN A 68 13.07 11.10 7.72
N PRO A 69 11.97 11.84 7.51
CA PRO A 69 11.72 12.53 6.25
C PRO A 69 12.66 13.73 6.04
N GLN A 70 13.05 13.96 4.80
CA GLN A 70 13.67 15.18 4.33
C GLN A 70 12.62 16.05 3.63
N GLU A 71 12.79 17.38 3.63
CA GLU A 71 11.84 18.30 2.99
C GLU A 71 11.67 18.02 1.49
N THR A 72 12.70 17.48 0.85
CA THR A 72 12.70 17.13 -0.58
C THR A 72 12.00 15.81 -0.89
N ASP A 73 11.65 15.01 0.12
CA ASP A 73 11.10 13.67 -0.09
C ASP A 73 9.71 13.71 -0.73
N LEU A 74 9.44 12.70 -1.56
CA LEU A 74 8.15 12.42 -2.17
C LEU A 74 7.65 11.06 -1.70
N ILE A 75 6.49 11.02 -1.05
CA ILE A 75 5.81 9.79 -0.66
C ILE A 75 4.64 9.58 -1.61
N LEU A 76 4.71 8.52 -2.40
CA LEU A 76 3.61 8.06 -3.21
C LEU A 76 2.73 7.11 -2.38
N ALA A 77 1.49 7.49 -2.15
CA ALA A 77 0.49 6.62 -1.54
C ALA A 77 -0.27 5.86 -2.64
N THR A 78 -0.35 4.54 -2.47
CA THR A 78 -0.87 3.53 -3.42
C THR A 78 -0.20 3.43 -4.82
N PRO A 79 1.15 3.47 -4.94
CA PRO A 79 1.85 3.31 -6.23
C PRO A 79 2.11 1.84 -6.59
N HIS A 80 2.53 1.62 -7.84
CA HIS A 80 3.08 0.35 -8.31
C HIS A 80 4.58 0.21 -7.97
N GLU A 81 5.15 -1.00 -8.12
CA GLU A 81 6.42 -1.48 -7.53
C GLU A 81 7.75 -0.85 -8.01
N LEU A 82 7.75 0.41 -8.44
CA LEU A 82 8.96 1.07 -8.95
C LEU A 82 9.68 1.89 -7.90
N VAL A 83 8.96 2.14 -6.82
CA VAL A 83 9.38 2.97 -5.73
C VAL A 83 9.29 2.10 -4.47
N PRO A 84 10.34 2.05 -3.64
CA PRO A 84 10.40 1.13 -2.50
C PRO A 84 9.27 1.38 -1.51
N PHE A 85 8.54 0.31 -1.17
CA PHE A 85 7.52 0.34 -0.12
C PHE A 85 8.17 0.43 1.25
N LEU A 86 7.72 1.40 2.04
CA LEU A 86 8.13 1.55 3.43
C LEU A 86 7.76 0.29 4.24
N GLU A 87 6.54 -0.23 4.08
CA GLU A 87 5.98 -1.31 4.91
C GLU A 87 6.30 -2.75 4.48
N PHE A 88 6.71 -3.02 3.24
CA PHE A 88 6.91 -4.40 2.76
C PHE A 88 8.36 -4.75 2.42
N GLY A 89 9.13 -3.78 1.94
CA GLY A 89 10.48 -4.01 1.44
C GLY A 89 11.54 -3.37 2.32
N LEU A 90 11.34 -2.09 2.64
CA LEU A 90 12.37 -1.29 3.29
C LEU A 90 12.45 -1.62 4.79
N TYR A 91 11.44 -1.20 5.57
CA TYR A 91 11.45 -1.35 7.02
C TYR A 91 11.02 -2.73 7.51
N HIS A 92 10.36 -3.53 6.66
CA HIS A 92 10.08 -4.93 7.01
C HIS A 92 11.34 -5.79 7.05
N ASN A 93 12.30 -5.55 6.13
CA ASN A 93 13.50 -6.39 6.02
C ASN A 93 14.70 -5.81 6.79
N ASN A 94 14.73 -4.50 7.01
CA ASN A 94 15.79 -3.85 7.75
C ASN A 94 15.21 -2.75 8.65
N PRO A 95 15.32 -2.86 9.98
CA PRO A 95 14.78 -1.86 10.89
C PRO A 95 15.50 -0.50 10.83
N SER A 96 16.73 -0.48 10.31
CA SER A 96 17.53 0.73 10.13
C SER A 96 18.16 0.75 8.72
N PRO A 97 17.36 0.95 7.67
CA PRO A 97 17.86 1.01 6.29
C PRO A 97 18.69 2.27 6.09
N ASP A 98 19.81 2.16 5.37
CA ASP A 98 20.57 3.33 4.92
C ASP A 98 19.80 4.01 3.78
N LEU A 99 19.38 5.26 4.02
CA LEU A 99 18.63 6.06 3.07
C LEU A 99 19.48 7.11 2.35
N GLU A 100 20.76 7.27 2.70
CA GLU A 100 21.66 8.27 2.10
C GLU A 100 22.09 7.87 0.69
N GLY A 101 22.10 6.57 0.38
CA GLY A 101 22.35 6.04 -0.96
C GLY A 101 21.23 6.28 -1.98
N ILE A 102 20.07 6.81 -1.55
CA ILE A 102 18.92 7.06 -2.43
C ILE A 102 19.09 8.42 -3.11
N PRO A 103 19.05 8.51 -4.46
CA PRO A 103 19.14 9.78 -5.18
C PRO A 103 18.06 10.78 -4.72
N LYS A 104 18.42 12.07 -4.66
CA LYS A 104 17.50 13.15 -4.27
C LYS A 104 16.78 13.73 -5.49
N PRO A 105 15.48 14.09 -5.39
CA PRO A 105 14.60 13.87 -4.24
C PRO A 105 14.33 12.38 -4.01
N ARG A 106 14.34 11.93 -2.74
CA ARG A 106 14.05 10.53 -2.43
C ARG A 106 12.57 10.29 -2.66
N ILE A 107 12.24 9.19 -3.32
CA ILE A 107 10.86 8.79 -3.61
C ILE A 107 10.59 7.48 -2.89
N PHE A 108 9.51 7.45 -2.12
CA PHE A 108 9.06 6.28 -1.34
C PHE A 108 7.60 5.95 -1.64
N SER A 109 7.21 4.72 -1.37
CA SER A 109 5.85 4.22 -1.57
C SER A 109 5.24 3.78 -0.25
N THR A 110 3.92 3.92 -0.12
CA THR A 110 3.19 3.27 0.97
C THR A 110 1.73 3.00 0.62
N HIS A 111 1.15 1.98 1.22
CA HIS A 111 -0.29 1.74 1.26
C HIS A 111 -0.92 2.11 2.61
N THR A 112 -0.15 2.68 3.54
CA THR A 112 -0.66 3.02 4.86
C THR A 112 -1.69 4.16 4.76
N PRO A 113 -2.86 4.06 5.43
CA PRO A 113 -3.81 5.17 5.48
C PRO A 113 -3.18 6.42 6.11
N TYR A 114 -3.65 7.62 5.72
CA TYR A 114 -3.07 8.88 6.21
C TYR A 114 -2.97 8.95 7.74
N THR A 115 -4.00 8.47 8.45
CA THR A 115 -4.08 8.49 9.92
C THR A 115 -3.05 7.59 10.62
N ALA A 116 -2.44 6.66 9.88
CA ALA A 116 -1.41 5.76 10.37
C ALA A 116 -0.02 6.09 9.81
N LEU A 117 0.13 7.18 9.06
CA LEU A 117 1.45 7.69 8.71
C LEU A 117 2.18 8.19 9.98
N PRO A 118 3.52 8.20 9.99
CA PRO A 118 4.30 8.67 11.12
C PRO A 118 4.09 10.18 11.30
N THR A 119 4.10 10.64 12.54
CA THR A 119 4.07 12.08 12.84
C THR A 119 5.23 12.82 12.18
N SER A 120 6.40 12.18 12.02
CA SER A 120 7.51 12.76 11.27
C SER A 120 7.12 13.14 9.83
N ILE A 121 6.30 12.33 9.14
CA ILE A 121 5.75 12.67 7.82
C ILE A 121 4.65 13.73 7.96
N ILE A 122 3.72 13.53 8.89
CA ILE A 122 2.54 14.40 9.10
C ILE A 122 2.91 15.81 9.56
N ASP A 123 4.07 16.01 10.17
CA ASP A 123 4.52 17.32 10.69
C ASP A 123 5.62 17.95 9.84
N SER A 124 6.29 17.18 8.97
CA SER A 124 7.37 17.70 8.11
C SER A 124 6.87 18.42 6.85
N LYS A 125 7.80 18.96 6.04
CA LYS A 125 7.50 19.48 4.70
C LYS A 125 7.57 18.43 3.59
N CYS A 126 7.78 17.15 3.93
CA CYS A 126 7.72 16.07 2.96
C CYS A 126 6.36 16.07 2.25
N ARG A 127 6.38 15.83 0.93
CA ARG A 127 5.17 15.85 0.11
C ARG A 127 4.61 14.45 -0.02
N VAL A 128 3.30 14.32 0.17
CA VAL A 128 2.56 13.07 -0.06
C VAL A 128 1.69 13.24 -1.30
N VAL A 129 1.82 12.31 -2.23
CA VAL A 129 1.02 12.23 -3.46
C VAL A 129 0.17 10.99 -3.36
N TYR A 130 -1.15 11.18 -3.28
CA TYR A 130 -2.12 10.12 -3.22
C TYR A 130 -2.71 9.86 -4.61
N ILE A 131 -2.70 8.62 -5.08
CA ILE A 131 -3.25 8.28 -6.39
C ILE A 131 -4.54 7.50 -6.20
N CYS A 132 -5.68 8.09 -6.56
CA CYS A 132 -6.96 7.40 -6.50
C CYS A 132 -7.39 6.91 -7.89
N ARG A 133 -7.90 5.69 -7.94
CA ARG A 133 -8.61 5.16 -9.11
C ARG A 133 -10.11 5.13 -8.85
N ASN A 134 -10.88 5.15 -9.92
CA ASN A 134 -12.29 4.79 -9.90
C ASN A 134 -12.52 3.47 -9.12
N PRO A 135 -13.48 3.43 -8.18
CA PRO A 135 -13.63 2.29 -7.27
C PRO A 135 -14.06 1.00 -7.96
N TRP A 136 -14.88 1.05 -9.00
CA TRP A 136 -15.30 -0.15 -9.76
C TRP A 136 -14.13 -0.80 -10.48
N ASP A 137 -13.30 0.00 -11.16
CA ASP A 137 -12.07 -0.50 -11.78
C ASP A 137 -11.08 -1.04 -10.74
N GLN A 138 -11.03 -0.40 -9.57
CA GLN A 138 -10.15 -0.82 -8.49
C GLN A 138 -10.57 -2.17 -7.91
N LEU A 139 -11.88 -2.40 -7.75
CA LEU A 139 -12.45 -3.70 -7.35
C LEU A 139 -12.09 -4.81 -8.35
N VAL A 140 -12.30 -4.59 -9.65
CA VAL A 140 -11.98 -5.58 -10.69
C VAL A 140 -10.47 -5.85 -10.75
N SER A 141 -9.66 -4.79 -10.63
CA SER A 141 -8.21 -4.94 -10.54
C SER A 141 -7.79 -5.76 -9.34
N PHE A 142 -8.40 -5.50 -8.18
CA PHE A 142 -8.14 -6.20 -6.94
C PHE A 142 -8.56 -7.67 -7.03
N TRP A 143 -9.74 -7.98 -7.56
CA TRP A 143 -10.21 -9.35 -7.77
C TRP A 143 -9.25 -10.18 -8.64
N HIS A 144 -8.82 -9.64 -9.78
CA HIS A 144 -7.84 -10.31 -10.64
C HIS A 144 -6.50 -10.52 -9.94
N PHE A 145 -6.02 -9.50 -9.23
CA PHE A 145 -4.75 -9.55 -8.51
C PHE A 145 -4.78 -10.60 -7.40
N SER A 146 -5.82 -10.62 -6.57
CA SER A 146 -6.00 -11.59 -5.49
C SER A 146 -6.17 -13.01 -6.02
N THR A 147 -6.93 -13.20 -7.11
CA THR A 147 -7.08 -14.51 -7.75
C THR A 147 -5.72 -15.03 -8.26
N SER A 148 -4.94 -14.16 -8.93
CA SER A 148 -3.60 -14.51 -9.38
C SER A 148 -2.65 -14.80 -8.21
N ALA A 149 -2.78 -14.06 -7.11
CA ALA A 149 -1.97 -14.26 -5.91
C ALA A 149 -2.26 -15.61 -5.24
N ALA A 150 -3.54 -15.97 -5.12
CA ALA A 150 -3.99 -17.18 -4.46
C ALA A 150 -3.59 -18.46 -5.22
N ARG A 151 -3.64 -18.39 -6.56
CA ARG A 151 -3.28 -19.52 -7.46
C ARG A 151 -1.86 -20.02 -7.27
N ARG A 152 -1.00 -19.22 -6.63
CA ARG A 152 0.35 -19.66 -6.26
C ARG A 152 0.34 -20.70 -5.16
N TRP A 153 -0.61 -20.64 -4.22
CA TRP A 153 -0.71 -21.58 -3.09
C TRP A 153 -1.62 -22.75 -3.40
N SER A 154 -2.67 -22.51 -4.18
CA SER A 154 -3.56 -23.56 -4.67
C SER A 154 -4.04 -23.18 -6.06
N ALA A 155 -3.60 -23.93 -7.07
CA ALA A 155 -3.99 -23.69 -8.47
C ALA A 155 -5.52 -23.76 -8.67
N GLU A 156 -6.21 -24.50 -7.81
CA GLU A 156 -7.66 -24.66 -7.79
C GLU A 156 -8.39 -23.53 -7.05
N TYR A 157 -7.66 -22.73 -6.25
CA TYR A 157 -8.29 -21.61 -5.55
C TYR A 157 -8.83 -20.60 -6.56
N SER A 158 -10.11 -20.30 -6.39
CA SER A 158 -10.77 -19.19 -7.05
C SER A 158 -11.69 -18.51 -6.05
N ILE A 159 -11.72 -17.19 -6.09
CA ILE A 159 -12.72 -16.39 -5.40
C ILE A 159 -13.60 -15.76 -6.46
N SER A 160 -14.91 -15.76 -6.23
CA SER A 160 -15.84 -15.10 -7.14
C SER A 160 -15.75 -13.57 -7.02
N LEU A 161 -16.17 -12.88 -8.08
CA LEU A 161 -16.26 -11.42 -8.04
C LEU A 161 -17.33 -10.95 -7.05
N ASP A 162 -18.37 -11.74 -6.79
CA ASP A 162 -19.43 -11.44 -5.82
C ASP A 162 -18.92 -11.50 -4.38
N GLU A 163 -18.17 -12.55 -4.03
CA GLU A 163 -17.50 -12.65 -2.72
C GLU A 163 -16.49 -11.51 -2.53
N THR A 164 -15.74 -11.17 -3.58
CA THR A 164 -14.79 -10.06 -3.53
C THR A 164 -15.50 -8.71 -3.35
N LEU A 165 -16.66 -8.52 -3.99
CA LEU A 165 -17.50 -7.34 -3.80
C LEU A 165 -18.07 -7.30 -2.37
N ASP A 166 -18.53 -8.41 -1.81
CA ASP A 166 -19.01 -8.46 -0.42
C ASP A 166 -17.92 -8.03 0.57
N MET A 167 -16.71 -8.58 0.43
CA MET A 167 -15.57 -8.21 1.26
C MET A 167 -15.20 -6.73 1.11
N PHE A 168 -15.21 -6.20 -0.13
CA PHE A 168 -15.02 -4.77 -0.38
C PHE A 168 -16.09 -3.93 0.31
N CYS A 169 -17.37 -4.31 0.21
CA CYS A 169 -18.48 -3.61 0.84
C CYS A 169 -18.39 -3.60 2.37
N ARG A 170 -17.84 -4.67 2.97
CA ARG A 170 -17.54 -4.76 4.41
C ARG A 170 -16.27 -4.01 4.81
N GLY A 171 -15.50 -3.51 3.85
CA GLY A 171 -14.21 -2.84 4.06
C GLY A 171 -13.04 -3.80 4.34
N VAL A 172 -13.25 -5.11 4.25
CA VAL A 172 -12.27 -6.16 4.59
C VAL A 172 -11.40 -6.48 3.37
N ILE A 173 -10.65 -5.46 2.92
CA ILE A 173 -9.67 -5.56 1.84
C ILE A 173 -8.30 -5.10 2.34
N SER A 174 -7.22 -5.47 1.65
CA SER A 174 -5.88 -5.01 2.03
C SER A 174 -5.82 -3.48 2.02
N PHE A 175 -5.41 -2.91 3.14
CA PHE A 175 -5.39 -1.48 3.46
C PHE A 175 -6.77 -0.78 3.42
N GLY A 176 -7.85 -1.56 3.55
CA GLY A 176 -9.22 -1.05 3.66
C GLY A 176 -9.61 -0.67 5.09
N PRO A 177 -10.75 0.02 5.29
CA PRO A 177 -11.79 0.24 4.28
C PRO A 177 -11.43 1.27 3.21
N PHE A 178 -11.85 1.04 1.96
CA PHE A 178 -11.52 1.89 0.82
C PHE A 178 -11.90 3.36 1.03
N TRP A 179 -13.10 3.61 1.54
CA TRP A 179 -13.61 4.97 1.74
C TRP A 179 -12.83 5.73 2.80
N ASP A 180 -12.52 5.12 3.94
CA ASP A 180 -11.74 5.75 5.01
C ASP A 180 -10.32 6.05 4.53
N HIS A 181 -9.74 5.13 3.76
CA HIS A 181 -8.43 5.31 3.14
C HIS A 181 -8.41 6.55 2.23
N VAL A 182 -9.32 6.61 1.25
CA VAL A 182 -9.39 7.73 0.30
C VAL A 182 -9.73 9.05 1.01
N LEU A 183 -10.73 9.05 1.90
CA LEU A 183 -11.20 10.24 2.59
C LEU A 183 -10.14 10.82 3.54
N GLY A 184 -9.30 9.98 4.15
CA GLY A 184 -8.17 10.41 4.97
C GLY A 184 -7.22 11.33 4.18
N TYR A 185 -6.82 10.89 2.99
CA TYR A 185 -5.96 11.68 2.11
C TYR A 185 -6.69 12.88 1.48
N TRP A 186 -7.96 12.70 1.08
CA TRP A 186 -8.77 13.77 0.51
C TRP A 186 -8.91 14.96 1.46
N LYS A 187 -9.29 14.72 2.73
CA LYS A 187 -9.46 15.80 3.73
C LYS A 187 -8.20 16.64 3.89
N VAL A 188 -7.03 16.01 3.85
CA VAL A 188 -5.74 16.70 3.98
C VAL A 188 -5.43 17.52 2.74
N SER A 189 -5.71 17.00 1.55
CA SER A 189 -5.49 17.74 0.29
C SER A 189 -6.28 19.05 0.23
N GLN A 190 -7.46 19.10 0.84
CA GLN A 190 -8.29 20.31 0.92
C GLN A 190 -7.68 21.37 1.86
N GLY A 191 -7.05 20.95 2.96
CA GLY A 191 -6.47 21.86 3.95
C GLY A 191 -4.99 22.21 3.74
N MET A 192 -4.26 21.38 3.00
CA MET A 192 -2.81 21.48 2.82
C MET A 192 -2.40 21.09 1.38
N PRO A 193 -2.70 21.93 0.36
CA PRO A 193 -2.49 21.59 -1.05
C PRO A 193 -1.01 21.32 -1.41
N ASN A 194 -0.06 21.84 -0.63
CA ASN A 194 1.37 21.58 -0.82
C ASN A 194 1.84 20.24 -0.21
N LYS A 195 1.02 19.59 0.65
CA LYS A 195 1.40 18.40 1.42
C LYS A 195 0.68 17.12 0.96
N GLY A 196 -0.53 17.24 0.45
CA GLY A 196 -1.34 16.13 -0.06
C GLY A 196 -1.88 16.46 -1.44
N VAL A 197 -1.33 15.86 -2.50
CA VAL A 197 -1.92 15.96 -3.85
C VAL A 197 -2.70 14.68 -4.11
N VAL A 198 -4.03 14.77 -4.17
CA VAL A 198 -4.88 13.67 -4.66
C VAL A 198 -4.94 13.76 -6.18
N LEU A 199 -4.27 12.81 -6.84
CA LEU A 199 -4.35 12.64 -8.28
C LEU A 199 -5.40 11.57 -8.57
N GLU A 200 -6.54 11.99 -9.07
CA GLU A 200 -7.36 11.11 -9.89
C GLU A 200 -6.54 10.77 -11.14
N ARG A 201 -6.45 9.50 -11.53
CA ARG A 201 -5.84 9.11 -12.82
C ARG A 201 -6.54 9.89 -13.94
N GLY A 202 -5.90 10.98 -14.39
CA GLY A 202 -6.45 11.97 -15.31
C GLY A 202 -5.88 13.39 -15.18
N GLY A 203 -5.10 13.72 -14.15
CA GLY A 203 -4.52 15.06 -13.99
C GLY A 203 -3.12 15.09 -13.39
N VAL A 204 -2.27 15.95 -13.96
CA VAL A 204 -1.02 16.57 -13.47
C VAL A 204 -0.10 15.69 -12.60
N VAL A 205 0.47 14.65 -13.19
CA VAL A 205 1.84 14.26 -12.82
C VAL A 205 2.79 15.11 -13.65
N VAL A 206 3.86 15.65 -13.06
CA VAL A 206 4.97 16.31 -13.79
C VAL A 206 5.27 15.45 -15.01
N GLU A 207 5.12 16.02 -16.21
CA GLU A 207 5.01 15.30 -17.48
C GLU A 207 6.09 14.20 -17.65
N GLU A 208 7.29 14.47 -17.15
CA GLU A 208 8.43 13.54 -17.14
C GLU A 208 8.26 12.37 -16.15
N VAL A 209 7.79 12.61 -14.93
CA VAL A 209 7.44 11.54 -13.97
C VAL A 209 6.25 10.74 -14.51
N SER A 210 5.29 11.39 -15.16
CA SER A 210 4.15 10.72 -15.79
C SER A 210 4.61 9.78 -16.91
N ARG A 211 5.56 10.23 -17.73
CA ARG A 211 6.13 9.46 -18.84
C ARG A 211 6.94 8.28 -18.32
N LEU A 212 7.85 8.51 -17.38
CA LEU A 212 8.70 7.46 -16.79
C LEU A 212 7.87 6.42 -16.03
N CYS A 213 6.82 6.85 -15.33
CA CYS A 213 5.91 5.99 -14.59
C CYS A 213 4.65 5.60 -15.39
N SER A 214 4.66 5.75 -16.73
CA SER A 214 3.54 5.34 -17.58
C SER A 214 3.41 3.82 -17.59
N PHE A 215 2.18 3.31 -17.69
CA PHE A 215 1.96 1.86 -17.70
C PHE A 215 2.75 1.19 -18.83
N GLU A 216 2.77 1.79 -20.01
CA GLU A 216 3.46 1.31 -21.20
C GLU A 216 4.97 1.21 -20.95
N ASN A 217 5.59 2.30 -20.45
CA ASN A 217 7.02 2.30 -20.18
C ASN A 217 7.39 1.25 -19.13
N LEU A 218 6.63 1.18 -18.04
CA LEU A 218 6.93 0.32 -16.90
C LEU A 218 6.70 -1.15 -17.20
N LYS A 219 5.63 -1.49 -17.93
CA LYS A 219 5.35 -2.85 -18.36
C LYS A 219 6.46 -3.39 -19.26
N GLU A 220 7.07 -2.51 -20.06
CA GLU A 220 8.09 -2.90 -21.03
C GLU A 220 9.50 -3.08 -20.43
N LEU A 221 9.74 -2.57 -19.21
CA LEU A 221 11.01 -2.78 -18.50
C LEU A 221 11.27 -4.26 -18.23
N GLU A 222 12.47 -4.73 -18.56
CA GLU A 222 12.87 -6.14 -18.41
C GLU A 222 12.66 -6.66 -16.98
N VAL A 223 13.04 -5.85 -15.98
CA VAL A 223 12.86 -6.17 -14.57
C VAL A 223 11.39 -6.43 -14.19
N ASN A 224 10.43 -5.84 -14.90
CA ASN A 224 9.00 -6.02 -14.62
C ASN A 224 8.38 -7.18 -15.41
N LYS A 225 9.01 -7.60 -16.52
CA LYS A 225 8.60 -8.77 -17.30
C LYS A 225 9.07 -10.08 -16.68
N THR A 226 10.33 -10.12 -16.24
CA THR A 226 10.98 -11.36 -15.79
C THR A 226 11.33 -11.37 -14.30
N GLY A 227 11.30 -10.20 -13.65
CA GLY A 227 11.66 -10.09 -12.24
C GLY A 227 10.60 -10.65 -11.29
N LYS A 228 11.07 -11.02 -10.10
CA LYS A 228 10.23 -11.47 -8.98
C LYS A 228 10.42 -10.57 -7.77
N LEU A 229 9.39 -10.47 -6.96
CA LEU A 229 9.46 -9.88 -5.63
C LEU A 229 10.22 -10.77 -4.65
N SER A 230 10.62 -10.19 -3.52
CA SER A 230 11.10 -10.94 -2.34
C SER A 230 10.07 -11.96 -1.85
N SER A 231 8.78 -11.69 -2.07
CA SER A 231 7.70 -12.65 -1.83
C SER A 231 7.71 -13.83 -2.81
N GLY A 232 8.46 -13.75 -3.92
CA GLY A 232 8.53 -14.71 -5.02
C GLY A 232 7.46 -14.53 -6.10
N ARG A 233 6.65 -13.47 -6.03
CA ARG A 233 5.61 -13.14 -7.02
C ARG A 233 6.23 -12.49 -8.24
N ASP A 234 5.77 -12.87 -9.43
CA ASP A 234 6.21 -12.25 -10.68
C ASP A 234 5.75 -10.78 -10.74
N LYS A 235 6.66 -9.88 -11.07
CA LYS A 235 6.36 -8.44 -11.19
C LYS A 235 5.37 -8.16 -12.33
N SER A 236 5.28 -9.05 -13.31
CA SER A 236 4.31 -8.98 -14.40
C SER A 236 2.86 -9.06 -13.93
N ALA A 237 2.60 -9.66 -12.75
CA ALA A 237 1.26 -9.76 -12.16
C ALA A 237 0.63 -8.38 -11.83
N PHE A 238 1.44 -7.32 -11.75
CA PHE A 238 0.97 -5.94 -11.54
C PHE A 238 0.51 -5.27 -12.84
N PHE A 239 0.78 -5.87 -14.00
CA PHE A 239 0.52 -5.29 -15.31
C PHE A 239 -0.59 -6.06 -16.05
N ARG A 240 -1.84 -5.61 -15.89
CA ARG A 240 -3.03 -6.22 -16.54
C ARG A 240 -3.42 -5.51 -17.84
N LYS A 241 -4.36 -4.55 -17.77
CA LYS A 241 -4.87 -3.80 -18.93
C LYS A 241 -4.61 -2.29 -18.88
N ALA A 242 -4.59 -1.70 -17.68
CA ALA A 242 -4.51 -0.25 -17.45
C ALA A 242 -5.58 0.62 -18.14
N GLU A 243 -6.71 0.03 -18.50
CA GLU A 243 -7.87 0.72 -19.09
C GLU A 243 -8.77 1.32 -18.00
N VAL A 244 -9.38 2.47 -18.30
CA VAL A 244 -10.42 3.10 -17.48
C VAL A 244 -11.78 2.61 -17.97
N GLY A 245 -12.64 2.18 -17.05
CA GLY A 245 -13.97 1.67 -17.35
C GLY A 245 -14.05 0.18 -17.66
N ASP A 246 -12.93 -0.56 -17.56
CA ASP A 246 -12.90 -2.01 -17.80
C ASP A 246 -13.82 -2.78 -16.84
N TRP A 247 -14.21 -2.16 -15.71
CA TRP A 247 -15.19 -2.72 -14.79
C TRP A 247 -16.51 -3.14 -15.43
N SER A 248 -16.96 -2.45 -16.49
CA SER A 248 -18.23 -2.76 -17.16
C SER A 248 -18.24 -4.12 -17.87
N ASN A 249 -17.06 -4.68 -18.14
CA ASN A 249 -16.91 -6.02 -18.71
C ASN A 249 -17.09 -7.14 -17.67
N TYR A 250 -17.12 -6.81 -16.37
CA TYR A 250 -17.09 -7.80 -15.28
C TYR A 250 -18.25 -7.65 -14.31
N LEU A 251 -18.61 -6.41 -13.94
CA LEU A 251 -19.67 -6.18 -12.97
C LEU A 251 -21.04 -6.24 -13.63
N THR A 252 -21.92 -7.05 -13.07
CA THR A 252 -23.34 -7.04 -13.47
C THR A 252 -24.00 -5.74 -13.02
N PRO A 253 -25.12 -5.32 -13.65
CA PRO A 253 -25.81 -4.09 -13.23
C PRO A 253 -26.18 -4.05 -11.74
N PRO A 254 -26.67 -5.15 -11.10
CA PRO A 254 -26.90 -5.15 -9.65
C PRO A 254 -25.63 -4.95 -8.81
N MET A 255 -24.49 -5.52 -9.23
CA MET A 255 -23.21 -5.33 -8.54
C MET A 255 -22.73 -3.88 -8.62
N ALA A 256 -22.79 -3.30 -9.83
CA ALA A 256 -22.44 -1.91 -10.07
C ALA A 256 -23.32 -0.96 -9.24
N GLU A 257 -24.62 -1.23 -9.16
CA GLU A 257 -25.58 -0.45 -8.38
C GLU A 257 -25.36 -0.60 -6.86
N LYS A 258 -25.08 -1.81 -6.36
CA LYS A 258 -24.71 -2.04 -4.95
C LYS A 258 -23.50 -1.19 -4.57
N MET A 259 -22.47 -1.21 -5.41
CA MET A 259 -21.26 -0.41 -5.21
C MET A 259 -21.53 1.09 -5.30
N LYS A 260 -22.37 1.52 -6.25
CA LYS A 260 -22.79 2.93 -6.40
C LYS A 260 -23.43 3.48 -5.14
N LYS A 261 -24.42 2.78 -4.58
CA LYS A 261 -25.09 3.20 -3.34
C LYS A 261 -24.10 3.33 -2.18
N LEU A 262 -23.21 2.35 -2.02
CA LEU A 262 -22.19 2.38 -0.98
C LEU A 262 -21.23 3.57 -1.16
N ILE A 263 -20.71 3.80 -2.36
CA ILE A 263 -19.80 4.92 -2.62
C ILE A 263 -20.52 6.26 -2.41
N GLN A 264 -21.77 6.39 -2.84
CA GLN A 264 -22.55 7.59 -2.57
C GLN A 264 -22.71 7.83 -1.07
N GLU A 265 -23.13 6.82 -0.29
CA GLU A 265 -23.29 6.91 1.16
C GLU A 265 -21.98 7.29 1.86
N LYS A 266 -20.86 6.60 1.54
CA LYS A 266 -19.59 6.80 2.24
C LYS A 266 -18.90 8.13 1.89
N PHE A 267 -19.13 8.66 0.69
CA PHE A 267 -18.52 9.91 0.24
C PHE A 267 -19.47 11.11 0.31
N GLU A 268 -20.70 10.92 0.79
CA GLU A 268 -21.67 12.00 0.98
C GLU A 268 -21.08 13.12 1.86
N GLY A 269 -21.27 14.37 1.43
CA GLY A 269 -20.77 15.55 2.15
C GLY A 269 -19.25 15.76 2.10
N SER A 270 -18.47 14.85 1.51
CA SER A 270 -17.00 14.98 1.43
C SER A 270 -16.53 15.98 0.35
N GLY A 271 -17.37 16.26 -0.64
CA GLY A 271 -16.99 17.02 -1.84
C GLY A 271 -16.17 16.22 -2.87
N LEU A 272 -15.75 14.99 -2.56
CA LEU A 272 -15.11 14.07 -3.52
C LEU A 272 -16.18 13.28 -4.27
N MET A 273 -16.14 13.33 -5.60
CA MET A 273 -17.07 12.60 -6.46
C MET A 273 -16.30 11.70 -7.41
N PHE A 274 -16.79 10.48 -7.59
CA PHE A 274 -16.33 9.58 -8.65
C PHE A 274 -17.28 9.63 -9.83
N LYS A 275 -16.75 9.47 -11.05
CA LYS A 275 -17.58 9.22 -12.22
C LYS A 275 -18.32 7.88 -12.03
N MET A 276 -19.64 7.98 -11.87
CA MET A 276 -20.53 6.85 -11.66
C MET A 276 -20.84 6.12 -12.99
N PRO A 277 -21.18 4.82 -12.94
CA PRO A 277 -21.89 4.10 -13.99
C PRO A 277 -23.18 4.80 -14.45
#